data_AF-A0A831V803-F1
#
_entry.id   AF-A0A831V803-F1
#
_cell.length_a   1.000
_cell.length_b   1.000
_cell.length_c   1.000
_cell.angle_alpha   90.00
_cell.angle_beta   90.00
_cell.angle_gamma   90.00
#
_symmetry.space_group_name_H-M   'P 1'
#
loop_
_entity.id
_entity.type
_entity.pdbx_description
1 polymer ?
#
loop_
_entity_poly.entity_id
_entity_poly.type
_entity_poly.pdbx_seq_one_letter_code
_entity_poly.pdbx_strand_id
1 'polypeptide(L)'
;MILLDYDPTSGTALISTGKARCGQLEVRHVAVPRPPVAPPAVVDVIRSPNGGVALVGASPTSEEEIVLDNADQAIEGEISRGRLRGVVCNREVDIKVYAPYRGPALALVPVRRIGKMPKAAVRLLVYRPALP
;
A
#
# COMPACT_ATOMS: atom_id res chain seq x y z
N MET A 1 -9.59 7.95 -3.18
CA MET A 1 -8.81 6.70 -3.41
C MET A 1 -7.33 7.04 -3.32
N ILE A 2 -6.44 6.05 -3.31
CA ILE A 2 -4.99 6.30 -3.25
C ILE A 2 -4.34 5.66 -4.47
N LEU A 3 -3.68 6.48 -5.28
CA LEU A 3 -2.78 6.05 -6.34
C LEU A 3 -1.43 5.73 -5.69
N LEU A 4 -1.06 4.45 -5.67
CA LEU A 4 0.18 3.98 -5.05
C LEU A 4 1.35 3.96 -6.03
N ASP A 5 1.08 3.65 -7.28
CA ASP A 5 2.09 3.55 -8.33
C ASP A 5 1.48 3.75 -9.72
N TYR A 6 2.30 4.08 -10.70
CA TYR A 6 1.92 4.25 -12.09
C TYR A 6 3.05 3.81 -13.02
N ASP A 7 2.78 2.82 -13.86
CA ASP A 7 3.69 2.44 -14.95
C ASP A 7 3.39 3.26 -16.20
N PRO A 8 4.28 4.19 -16.61
CA PRO A 8 4.08 5.00 -17.81
C PRO A 8 4.17 4.20 -19.11
N THR A 9 4.77 3.01 -19.09
CA THR A 9 4.93 2.16 -20.28
C THR A 9 3.61 1.48 -20.63
N SER A 10 2.93 0.89 -19.65
CA SER A 10 1.64 0.24 -19.85
C SER A 10 0.43 1.17 -19.64
N GLY A 11 0.63 2.37 -19.08
CA GLY A 11 -0.46 3.27 -18.70
C GLY A 11 -1.32 2.73 -17.54
N THR A 12 -0.73 1.88 -16.70
CA THR A 12 -1.46 1.18 -15.63
C THR A 12 -1.10 1.73 -14.26
N ALA A 13 -2.12 2.12 -13.50
CA ALA A 13 -2.01 2.53 -12.11
C ALA A 13 -2.28 1.37 -11.14
N LEU A 14 -1.61 1.41 -9.98
CA LEU A 14 -1.97 0.63 -8.80
C LEU A 14 -2.77 1.50 -7.84
N ILE A 15 -4.06 1.20 -7.67
CA ILE A 15 -4.99 2.03 -6.88
C ILE A 15 -5.50 1.25 -5.67
N SER A 16 -5.56 1.91 -4.52
CA SER A 16 -6.16 1.43 -3.29
C SER A 16 -7.42 2.22 -2.92
N THR A 17 -8.34 1.59 -2.20
CA THR A 17 -9.43 2.31 -1.51
C THR A 17 -8.92 3.13 -0.32
N GLY A 18 -7.67 2.90 0.11
CA GLY A 18 -7.04 3.53 1.26
C GLY A 18 -7.36 2.85 2.59
N LYS A 19 -8.30 1.89 2.62
CA LYS A 19 -8.69 1.17 3.83
C LYS A 19 -7.96 -0.16 3.92
N ALA A 20 -7.21 -0.35 5.00
CA ALA A 20 -6.59 -1.62 5.31
C ALA A 20 -7.48 -2.51 6.18
N ARG A 21 -7.14 -3.79 6.25
CA ARG A 21 -7.71 -4.74 7.20
C ARG A 21 -6.68 -5.79 7.56
N CYS A 22 -6.39 -5.93 8.85
CA CYS A 22 -5.46 -6.94 9.37
C CYS A 22 -4.14 -7.03 8.59
N GLY A 23 -3.48 -5.89 8.40
CA GLY A 23 -2.16 -5.75 7.77
C GLY A 23 -2.20 -5.74 6.25
N GLN A 24 -3.38 -5.84 5.65
CA GLN A 24 -3.56 -5.94 4.20
C GLN A 24 -4.27 -4.70 3.66
N LEU A 25 -3.71 -4.11 2.60
CA LEU A 25 -4.30 -3.00 1.86
C LEU A 25 -4.76 -3.52 0.50
N GLU A 26 -6.07 -3.51 0.21
CA GLU A 26 -6.56 -3.99 -1.08
C GLU A 26 -6.19 -3.02 -2.21
N VAL A 27 -5.55 -3.54 -3.26
CA VAL A 27 -5.10 -2.79 -4.42
C VAL A 27 -5.63 -3.38 -5.72
N ARG A 28 -5.81 -2.53 -6.73
CA ARG A 28 -6.30 -2.88 -8.06
C ARG A 28 -5.45 -2.22 -9.13
N HIS A 29 -5.19 -2.97 -10.21
CA HIS A 29 -4.63 -2.40 -11.42
C HIS A 29 -5.73 -1.75 -12.24
N VAL A 30 -5.53 -0.52 -12.68
CA VAL A 30 -6.49 0.23 -13.47
C VAL A 30 -5.74 0.96 -14.58
N ALA A 31 -6.18 0.78 -15.83
CA ALA A 31 -5.69 1.60 -16.93
C ALA A 31 -6.23 3.02 -16.78
N VAL A 32 -5.33 4.00 -16.67
CA VAL A 32 -5.67 5.41 -16.44
C VAL A 32 -4.68 6.32 -17.18
N PRO A 33 -5.08 7.56 -17.53
CA PRO A 33 -4.14 8.54 -18.05
C PRO A 33 -3.02 8.81 -17.03
N ARG A 34 -1.90 9.35 -17.52
CA ARG A 34 -0.76 9.73 -16.66
C ARG A 34 -1.24 10.68 -15.56
N PRO A 35 -0.93 10.41 -14.29
CA PRO A 35 -1.33 11.27 -13.19
C PRO A 35 -0.62 12.63 -13.29
N PRO A 36 -1.28 13.73 -12.89
CA PRO A 36 -0.69 15.06 -12.92
C PRO A 36 0.36 15.29 -11.81
N VAL A 37 0.36 14.45 -10.78
CA VAL A 37 1.34 14.42 -9.69
C VAL A 37 1.94 13.02 -9.56
N ALA A 38 3.15 12.93 -9.03
CA ALA A 38 3.79 11.64 -8.80
C ALA A 38 3.06 10.83 -7.71
N PRO A 39 2.88 9.52 -7.88
CA PRO A 39 2.47 8.64 -6.78
C PRO A 39 3.53 8.58 -5.66
N PRO A 40 3.15 8.34 -4.39
CA PRO A 40 1.77 8.16 -3.92
C PRO A 40 0.95 9.46 -3.93
N ALA A 41 -0.33 9.36 -4.29
CA ALA A 41 -1.24 10.50 -4.32
C ALA A 41 -2.67 10.10 -3.93
N VAL A 42 -3.36 10.96 -3.19
CA VAL A 42 -4.81 10.86 -3.02
C VAL A 42 -5.46 11.34 -4.32
N VAL A 43 -6.37 10.53 -4.87
CA VAL A 43 -7.02 10.79 -6.15
C VAL A 43 -8.49 10.36 -6.11
N ASP A 44 -9.30 11.01 -6.92
CA ASP A 44 -10.63 10.52 -7.28
C ASP A 44 -10.59 9.84 -8.65
N VAL A 45 -11.20 8.67 -8.73
CA VAL A 45 -11.24 7.85 -9.95
C VAL A 45 -12.64 7.92 -10.54
N ILE A 46 -12.79 8.63 -11.65
CA ILE A 46 -14.06 8.75 -12.35
C ILE A 46 -14.08 7.75 -13.52
N ARG A 47 -15.17 6.99 -13.62
CA ARG A 47 -15.41 6.08 -14.75
C ARG A 47 -16.51 6.66 -15.62
N SER A 48 -16.22 6.84 -16.89
CA SER A 48 -17.20 7.21 -17.91
C SER A 48 -18.09 6.01 -18.23
N PRO A 49 -19.37 6.23 -18.56
CA PRO A 49 -20.26 5.18 -19.09
C PRO A 49 -19.67 4.44 -20.30
N ASN A 50 -18.82 5.11 -21.08
CA ASN A 50 -18.19 4.55 -22.27
C ASN A 50 -16.87 3.80 -21.98
N GLY A 51 -16.57 3.54 -20.70
CA GLY A 51 -15.41 2.74 -20.27
C GLY A 51 -14.11 3.53 -20.05
N GLY A 52 -14.09 4.83 -20.33
CA GLY A 52 -12.94 5.70 -20.02
C GLY A 52 -12.74 5.91 -18.52
N VAL A 53 -11.50 6.06 -18.08
CA VAL A 53 -11.16 6.36 -16.68
C VAL A 53 -10.37 7.66 -16.60
N ALA A 54 -10.69 8.51 -15.62
CA ALA A 54 -9.96 9.74 -15.34
C ALA A 54 -9.55 9.80 -13.87
N LEU A 55 -8.41 10.43 -13.62
CA LEU A 55 -7.94 10.80 -12.28
C LEU A 55 -8.16 12.29 -12.06
N VAL A 56 -8.84 12.66 -10.98
CA VAL A 56 -9.09 14.07 -10.62
C VAL A 56 -8.74 14.33 -9.16
N GLY A 57 -8.59 15.60 -8.78
CA GLY A 57 -8.35 16.00 -7.39
C GLY A 57 -7.04 15.48 -6.81
N ALA A 58 -6.00 15.31 -7.63
CA ALA A 58 -4.78 14.63 -7.21
C ALA A 58 -3.95 15.49 -6.24
N SER A 59 -3.78 15.02 -5.01
CA SER A 59 -2.91 15.64 -4.00
C SER A 59 -1.81 14.66 -3.57
N PRO A 60 -0.56 15.12 -3.43
CA PRO A 60 0.54 14.26 -2.94
C PRO A 60 0.25 13.67 -1.55
N THR A 61 0.77 12.47 -1.30
CA THR A 61 0.84 11.82 0.03
C THR A 61 2.10 10.96 0.10
N SER A 62 2.32 10.24 1.20
CA SER A 62 3.48 9.36 1.40
C SER A 62 3.06 7.94 1.79
N GLU A 63 3.96 6.97 1.62
CA GLU A 63 3.70 5.60 2.09
C GLU A 63 3.55 5.56 3.62
N GLU A 64 4.32 6.40 4.32
CA GLU A 64 4.26 6.59 5.77
C GLU A 64 2.87 7.08 6.22
N GLU A 65 2.34 8.14 5.60
CA GLU A 65 1.00 8.66 5.90
C GLU A 65 -0.08 7.59 5.69
N ILE A 66 -0.01 6.83 4.59
CA ILE A 66 -0.98 5.77 4.29
C ILE A 66 -0.97 4.69 5.39
N VAL A 67 0.20 4.33 5.90
CA VAL A 67 0.34 3.37 7.00
C VAL A 67 -0.20 3.97 8.30
N LEU A 68 0.11 5.22 8.61
CA LEU A 68 -0.34 5.90 9.82
C LEU A 68 -1.86 6.10 9.85
N ASP A 69 -2.48 6.42 8.73
CA ASP A 69 -3.95 6.52 8.58
C ASP A 69 -4.66 5.18 8.86
N ASN A 70 -3.92 4.07 8.84
CA ASN A 70 -4.40 2.71 9.08
C ASN A 70 -3.61 2.04 10.22
N ALA A 71 -3.05 2.81 11.17
CA ALA A 71 -2.18 2.29 12.20
C ALA A 71 -2.81 1.16 13.04
N ASP A 72 -4.12 1.24 13.31
CA ASP A 72 -4.90 0.23 14.03
C ASP A 72 -5.04 -1.11 13.26
N GLN A 73 -4.87 -1.06 11.94
CA GLN A 73 -4.90 -2.21 11.04
C GLN A 73 -3.50 -2.61 10.57
N ALA A 74 -2.44 -1.89 10.92
CA ALA A 74 -1.09 -2.17 10.47
C ALA A 74 -0.47 -3.37 11.18
N ILE A 75 0.47 -4.03 10.50
CA ILE A 75 1.33 -5.03 11.13
C ILE A 75 2.33 -4.31 12.00
N GLU A 76 2.27 -4.53 13.31
CA GLU A 76 3.31 -4.12 14.24
C GLU A 76 4.37 -5.22 14.30
N GLY A 77 5.61 -4.91 13.95
CA GLY A 77 6.66 -5.92 13.91
C GLY A 77 8.05 -5.38 13.65
N GLU A 78 8.96 -6.29 13.32
CA GLU A 78 10.35 -6.01 13.00
C GLU A 78 10.72 -6.62 11.65
N ILE A 79 11.42 -5.82 10.83
CA ILE A 79 12.03 -6.30 9.59
C ILE A 79 13.46 -6.74 9.90
N SER A 80 13.75 -8.02 9.70
CA SER A 80 15.09 -8.58 9.88
C SER A 80 15.36 -9.69 8.87
N ARG A 81 16.57 -9.68 8.27
CA ARG A 81 17.03 -10.69 7.30
C ARG A 81 16.03 -10.96 6.16
N GLY A 82 15.39 -9.91 5.63
CA GLY A 82 14.41 -10.03 4.54
C GLY A 82 13.08 -10.65 4.95
N ARG A 83 12.73 -10.58 6.23
CA ARG A 83 11.45 -11.03 6.77
C ARG A 83 10.85 -9.95 7.66
N LEU A 84 9.54 -9.77 7.56
CA LEU A 84 8.73 -9.02 8.50
C LEU A 84 8.10 -10.02 9.46
N ARG A 85 8.45 -9.94 10.74
CA ARG A 85 7.83 -10.72 11.82
C ARG A 85 7.10 -9.79 12.75
N GLY A 86 5.85 -10.10 13.09
CA GLY A 86 5.03 -9.21 13.89
C GLY A 86 3.69 -9.80 14.24
N VAL A 87 2.77 -8.92 14.66
CA VAL A 87 1.42 -9.28 15.06
C VAL A 87 0.43 -8.32 14.38
N VAL A 88 -0.71 -8.85 13.94
CA VAL A 88 -1.85 -8.03 13.52
C VAL A 88 -3.16 -8.78 13.73
N CYS A 89 -4.21 -8.09 14.20
CA CYS A 89 -5.50 -8.72 14.50
C CYS A 89 -5.36 -10.01 15.35
N ASN A 90 -4.57 -9.94 16.42
CA ASN A 90 -4.29 -11.05 17.35
C ASN A 90 -3.69 -12.30 16.69
N ARG A 91 -2.94 -12.14 15.59
CA ARG A 91 -2.28 -13.24 14.89
C ARG A 91 -0.83 -12.88 14.60
N GLU A 92 0.05 -13.84 14.86
CA GLU A 92 1.44 -13.74 14.42
C GLU A 92 1.52 -13.79 12.89
N VAL A 93 2.41 -12.98 12.35
CA VAL A 93 2.70 -12.95 10.92
C VAL A 93 4.21 -13.07 10.71
N ASP A 94 4.57 -13.85 9.69
CA ASP A 94 5.96 -14.00 9.26
C ASP A 94 5.99 -14.03 7.73
N ILE A 95 6.42 -12.91 7.14
CA ILE A 95 6.30 -12.62 5.72
C ILE A 95 7.70 -12.40 5.17
N LYS A 96 8.06 -13.08 4.08
CA LYS A 96 9.27 -12.74 3.32
C LYS A 96 9.04 -11.40 2.63
N VAL A 97 9.90 -10.42 2.86
CA VAL A 97 9.77 -9.07 2.31
C VAL A 97 11.05 -8.62 1.64
N TYR A 98 10.92 -7.79 0.63
CA TYR A 98 12.04 -7.10 -0.01
C TYR A 98 12.03 -5.65 0.44
N ALA A 99 12.60 -5.39 1.62
CA ALA A 99 12.72 -4.06 2.19
C ALA A 99 14.20 -3.70 2.35
N PRO A 100 14.63 -2.47 1.98
CA PRO A 100 16.00 -2.01 2.11
C PRO A 100 16.39 -1.65 3.56
N TYR A 101 15.52 -1.92 4.53
CA TYR A 101 15.63 -1.48 5.92
C TYR A 101 15.56 -2.67 6.88
N ARG A 102 16.13 -2.51 8.08
CA ARG A 102 16.02 -3.45 9.21
C ARG A 102 15.65 -2.70 10.48
N GLY A 103 14.75 -3.27 11.27
CA GLY A 103 14.30 -2.72 12.56
C GLY A 103 12.77 -2.66 12.69
N PRO A 104 12.27 -2.00 13.75
CA PRO A 104 10.85 -1.86 14.03
C PRO A 104 10.08 -1.19 12.89
N ALA A 105 8.86 -1.65 12.63
CA ALA A 105 8.02 -1.16 11.55
C ALA A 105 6.54 -1.31 11.89
N LEU A 106 5.76 -0.32 11.47
CA LEU A 106 4.35 -0.52 11.12
C LEU A 106 4.28 -0.77 9.62
N ALA A 107 3.55 -1.80 9.20
CA ALA A 107 3.53 -2.18 7.80
C ALA A 107 2.15 -2.57 7.27
N LEU A 108 1.90 -2.22 6.02
CA LEU A 108 0.78 -2.71 5.24
C LEU A 108 1.28 -3.48 4.02
N VAL A 109 0.64 -4.60 3.75
CA VAL A 109 0.91 -5.44 2.60
C VAL A 109 -0.15 -5.16 1.53
N PRO A 110 0.23 -4.56 0.38
CA PRO A 110 -0.65 -4.47 -0.77
C PRO A 110 -1.06 -5.87 -1.25
N VAL A 111 -2.37 -6.13 -1.35
CA VAL A 111 -2.92 -7.41 -1.83
C VAL A 111 -4.06 -7.17 -2.82
N ARG A 112 -4.26 -8.11 -3.76
CA ARG A 112 -5.38 -8.00 -4.71
C ARG A 112 -6.76 -8.16 -4.05
N ARG A 113 -6.82 -8.92 -2.96
CA ARG A 113 -8.04 -9.20 -2.19
C ARG A 113 -7.64 -9.49 -0.75
N ILE A 114 -8.35 -8.90 0.20
CA ILE A 114 -8.16 -9.18 1.63
C ILE A 114 -8.52 -10.65 1.93
N GLY A 115 -7.66 -11.33 2.70
CA GLY A 115 -7.91 -12.71 3.11
C GLY A 115 -6.77 -13.27 3.96
N LYS A 116 -6.27 -14.44 3.57
CA LYS A 116 -5.12 -15.06 4.24
C LYS A 116 -3.86 -14.23 3.97
N MET A 117 -3.12 -13.92 5.04
CA MET A 117 -1.86 -13.18 4.93
C MET A 117 -0.89 -13.92 4.00
N PRO A 118 -0.31 -13.26 2.99
CA PRO A 118 0.67 -13.88 2.12
C PRO A 118 1.95 -14.25 2.87
N LYS A 119 2.61 -15.33 2.44
CA LYS A 119 3.92 -15.75 2.98
C LYS A 119 5.09 -14.90 2.46
N ALA A 120 4.87 -14.14 1.38
CA ALA A 120 5.85 -13.25 0.78
C ALA A 120 5.15 -12.03 0.17
N ALA A 121 5.78 -10.86 0.31
CA ALA A 121 5.31 -9.61 -0.26
C ALA A 121 6.43 -8.96 -1.10
N VAL A 122 6.10 -8.61 -2.35
CA VAL A 122 7.03 -7.93 -3.26
C VAL A 122 7.11 -6.44 -2.93
N ARG A 123 6.00 -5.84 -2.55
CA ARG A 123 5.90 -4.46 -2.05
C ARG A 123 5.40 -4.46 -0.62
N LEU A 124 5.88 -3.51 0.16
CA LEU A 124 5.48 -3.28 1.54
C LEU A 124 5.40 -1.77 1.73
N LEU A 125 4.28 -1.25 2.23
CA LEU A 125 4.22 0.13 2.70
C LEU A 125 4.66 0.11 4.16
N VAL A 126 5.61 0.97 4.53
CA VAL A 126 6.24 0.92 5.85
C VAL A 126 6.30 2.31 6.45
N TYR A 127 5.81 2.43 7.68
CA TYR A 127 6.19 3.51 8.58
C TYR A 127 7.27 3.01 9.53
N ARG A 128 8.36 3.76 9.61
CA ARG A 128 9.48 3.47 10.52
C ARG A 128 9.29 4.35 11.75
N PRO A 129 8.98 3.78 12.92
CA PRO A 129 9.00 4.54 14.15
C PRO A 129 10.41 5.10 14.34
N ALA A 130 10.55 6.42 14.31
CA ALA A 130 11.74 7.05 14.85
C ALA A 130 11.67 6.82 16.36
N LEU A 131 12.41 5.81 16.85
CA LEU A 131 12.68 5.75 18.28
C LEU A 131 13.59 6.95 18.61
N PRO A 132 13.29 7.72 19.67
CA PRO A 132 14.20 8.74 20.17
C PRO A 132 15.54 8.16 20.64
#